data_AF-A0A1G5D6P0-F1
#
_entry.id   AF-A0A1G5D6P0-F1
#
_cell.length_a   1.000
_cell.length_b   1.000
_cell.length_c   1.000
_cell.angle_alpha   90.00
_cell.angle_beta   90.00
_cell.angle_gamma   90.00
#
_symmetry.space_group_name_H-M   'P 1'
#
loop_
_entity.id
_entity.type
_entity.pdbx_description
1 polymer ?
#
loop_
_entity_poly.entity_id
_entity_poly.type
_entity_poly.pdbx_seq_one_letter_code
_entity_poly.pdbx_strand_id
1 'polypeptide(L)'
;MHEKIRTINKFLAAITDYQTECSFEKVLREVKEHHKFLDVDMIIRAYNYAEEMHRGIFRKSGEPYIVHPLRVAYTVALSGADAETVTAALLHDVVEDCREKGATIEKLEEDYGMIVANIVDAVTKLSTDTEIPKAELDIMSEIKMQSTMNPRALLVKAADRIDNLKTIESMPEEKQLKKAQRTREIILPMIRDVGAYMLADILEELCFKTVHKDIYGQIEEKYQNLLSTSSYSTSKTLDLIKRCFNKDETSIQEKYKTDGLCGRIVDFSVDERYLISVFRYLKTISDNVNSTLESGVMNRKNVALYDLMLILDDSVAVKDSPVTSTSLFFTYLQNALLANGIYVVKIKKTTNGKTSYYKIQDSSGNFYRLFVRTESEYYEYCFGKIMIDDDSVLNYDVNEVEPRDTYAPRITVFRKNGQRDSIEAGASVLDFAFQIHTDIGLHFSYALVNGSMAQMGPYTRVNDNDTIEIVYKKEVRPSIEWFRYLTTSKAKDKLVRYFQINHLIKGEEQY
;
A
#
# COMPACT_ATOMS: atom_id res chain seq x y z
N MET A 1 -0.90 -16.31 -11.55
CA MET A 1 -0.73 -16.43 -10.10
C MET A 1 0.33 -15.43 -9.67
N HIS A 2 -0.01 -14.53 -8.75
CA HIS A 2 0.81 -13.41 -8.23
C HIS A 2 1.04 -12.21 -9.15
N GLU A 3 -0.02 -11.77 -9.81
CA GLU A 3 0.02 -10.60 -10.70
C GLU A 3 0.44 -9.31 -9.96
N LYS A 4 -0.08 -9.09 -8.74
CA LYS A 4 0.27 -7.95 -7.89
C LYS A 4 1.78 -7.81 -7.66
N ILE A 5 2.46 -8.92 -7.35
CA ILE A 5 3.91 -8.92 -7.10
C ILE A 5 4.70 -8.71 -8.38
N ARG A 6 4.27 -9.31 -9.48
CA ARG A 6 4.89 -9.06 -10.80
C ARG A 6 4.80 -7.57 -11.17
N THR A 7 3.65 -6.94 -10.97
CA THR A 7 3.44 -5.49 -11.19
C THR A 7 4.40 -4.66 -10.34
N ILE A 8 4.46 -4.91 -9.02
CA ILE A 8 5.33 -4.16 -8.11
C ILE A 8 6.80 -4.32 -8.48
N ASN A 9 7.26 -5.54 -8.76
CA ASN A 9 8.65 -5.80 -9.08
C ASN A 9 9.08 -5.12 -10.40
N LYS A 10 8.21 -5.14 -11.42
CA LYS A 10 8.45 -4.37 -12.66
C LYS A 10 8.50 -2.86 -12.40
N PHE A 11 7.55 -2.33 -11.64
CA PHE A 11 7.48 -0.91 -11.28
C PHE A 11 8.76 -0.45 -10.56
N LEU A 12 9.19 -1.18 -9.53
CA LEU A 12 10.41 -0.88 -8.77
C LEU A 12 11.67 -1.00 -9.62
N ALA A 13 11.74 -2.02 -10.49
CA ALA A 13 12.87 -2.18 -11.40
C ALA A 13 12.99 -0.99 -12.37
N ALA A 14 11.88 -0.54 -12.97
CA ALA A 14 11.88 0.61 -13.86
C ALA A 14 12.20 1.93 -13.15
N ILE A 15 11.84 2.04 -11.86
CA ILE A 15 12.24 3.19 -11.06
C ILE A 15 13.73 3.16 -10.74
N THR A 16 14.31 1.98 -10.53
CA THR A 16 15.73 1.85 -10.18
C THR A 16 16.63 1.99 -11.40
N ASP A 17 16.35 1.23 -12.46
CA ASP A 17 17.04 1.30 -13.75
C ASP A 17 16.31 2.27 -14.68
N TYR A 18 16.41 3.55 -14.35
CA TYR A 18 15.70 4.60 -15.07
C TYR A 18 16.24 4.74 -16.48
N GLN A 19 15.49 4.23 -17.46
CA GLN A 19 15.84 4.35 -18.86
C GLN A 19 15.55 5.75 -19.38
N THR A 20 16.58 6.37 -19.97
CA THR A 20 16.45 7.67 -20.65
C THR A 20 15.54 7.59 -21.87
N GLU A 21 15.45 6.42 -22.51
CA GLU A 21 14.65 6.19 -23.72
C GLU A 21 13.42 5.31 -23.44
N CYS A 22 12.24 5.92 -23.56
CA CYS A 22 10.95 5.24 -23.51
C CYS A 22 10.23 5.42 -24.85
N SER A 23 9.68 4.33 -25.38
CA SER A 23 8.92 4.34 -26.63
C SER A 23 7.44 4.10 -26.36
N PHE A 24 6.57 4.56 -27.25
CA PHE A 24 5.14 4.36 -27.14
C PHE A 24 4.76 2.88 -27.14
N GLU A 25 5.48 2.02 -27.87
CA GLU A 25 5.24 0.57 -27.88
C GLU A 25 5.49 -0.07 -26.52
N LYS A 26 6.43 0.47 -25.70
CA LYS A 26 6.65 -0.02 -24.34
C LYS A 26 5.42 0.29 -23.46
N VAL A 27 4.89 1.52 -23.56
CA VAL A 27 3.67 1.93 -22.84
C VAL A 27 2.51 1.02 -23.23
N LEU A 28 2.23 0.90 -24.52
CA LEU A 28 1.09 0.13 -25.02
C LEU A 28 1.20 -1.36 -24.68
N ARG A 29 2.42 -1.92 -24.69
CA ARG A 29 2.65 -3.31 -24.28
C ARG A 29 2.31 -3.50 -22.80
N GLU A 30 2.75 -2.61 -21.93
CA GLU A 30 2.52 -2.75 -20.50
C GLU A 30 1.03 -2.63 -20.15
N VAL A 31 0.31 -1.68 -20.76
CA VAL A 31 -1.15 -1.56 -20.56
C VAL A 31 -1.89 -2.83 -20.99
N LYS A 32 -1.50 -3.41 -22.14
CA LYS A 32 -2.08 -4.67 -22.63
C LYS A 32 -1.75 -5.89 -21.77
N GLU A 33 -0.66 -5.85 -21.00
CA GLU A 33 -0.33 -6.92 -20.06
C GLU A 33 -1.23 -6.91 -18.82
N HIS A 34 -1.71 -5.73 -18.41
CA HIS A 34 -2.58 -5.57 -17.25
C HIS A 34 -4.07 -5.67 -17.56
N HIS A 35 -4.50 -5.27 -18.76
CA HIS A 35 -5.92 -5.17 -19.11
C HIS A 35 -6.26 -6.01 -20.34
N LYS A 36 -7.19 -6.96 -20.19
CA LYS A 36 -7.68 -7.79 -21.32
C LYS A 36 -8.64 -7.03 -22.25
N PHE A 37 -9.40 -6.09 -21.70
CA PHE A 37 -10.38 -5.28 -22.41
C PHE A 37 -10.03 -3.80 -22.19
N LEU A 38 -9.49 -3.14 -23.22
CA LEU A 38 -9.14 -1.72 -23.14
C LEU A 38 -9.32 -1.02 -24.49
N ASP A 39 -9.60 0.29 -24.45
CA ASP A 39 -9.63 1.14 -25.63
C ASP A 39 -8.20 1.52 -26.04
N VAL A 40 -7.58 0.66 -26.84
CA VAL A 40 -6.24 0.89 -27.41
C VAL A 40 -6.23 2.13 -28.31
N ASP A 41 -7.32 2.38 -29.04
CA ASP A 41 -7.40 3.50 -29.98
C ASP A 41 -7.37 4.84 -29.26
N MET A 42 -7.99 4.95 -28.09
CA MET A 42 -7.90 6.13 -27.22
C MET A 42 -6.46 6.47 -26.86
N ILE A 43 -5.67 5.47 -26.43
CA ILE A 43 -4.27 5.64 -26.04
C ILE A 43 -3.43 6.08 -27.25
N ILE A 44 -3.66 5.49 -28.43
CA ILE A 44 -2.97 5.85 -29.68
C ILE A 44 -3.30 7.30 -30.08
N ARG A 45 -4.58 7.68 -30.06
CA ARG A 45 -5.01 9.05 -30.37
C ARG A 45 -4.35 10.06 -29.43
N ALA A 46 -4.32 9.75 -28.13
CA ALA A 46 -3.71 10.61 -27.13
C ALA A 46 -2.19 10.76 -27.32
N TYR A 47 -1.48 9.69 -27.66
CA TYR A 47 -0.06 9.76 -28.00
C TYR A 47 0.19 10.65 -29.23
N ASN A 48 -0.53 10.41 -30.32
CA ASN A 48 -0.38 11.20 -31.55
C ASN A 48 -0.66 12.68 -31.29
N TYR A 49 -1.69 12.97 -30.50
CA TYR A 49 -2.03 14.34 -30.11
C TYR A 49 -0.94 14.96 -29.24
N ALA A 50 -0.45 14.27 -28.20
CA ALA A 50 0.64 14.74 -27.37
C ALA A 50 1.92 14.99 -28.19
N GLU A 51 2.25 14.13 -29.14
CA GLU A 51 3.41 14.28 -30.02
C GLU A 51 3.27 15.48 -30.95
N GLU A 52 2.09 15.68 -31.54
CA GLU A 52 1.80 16.83 -32.40
C GLU A 52 1.90 18.14 -31.63
N MET A 53 1.28 18.20 -30.45
CA MET A 53 1.28 19.39 -29.59
C MET A 53 2.69 19.75 -29.12
N HIS A 54 3.54 18.75 -28.84
CA HIS A 54 4.91 18.96 -28.41
C HIS A 54 5.94 18.99 -29.56
N ARG A 55 5.51 18.95 -30.83
CA ARG A 55 6.41 18.95 -31.99
C ARG A 55 7.30 20.19 -32.00
N GLY A 56 8.62 19.95 -32.11
CA GLY A 56 9.64 21.00 -32.13
C GLY A 56 9.98 21.58 -30.75
N ILE A 57 9.36 21.09 -29.68
CA ILE A 57 9.67 21.48 -28.29
C ILE A 57 10.70 20.50 -27.72
N PHE A 58 11.74 21.03 -27.09
CA PHE A 58 12.80 20.27 -26.45
C PHE A 58 12.89 20.63 -24.97
N ARG A 59 13.19 19.65 -24.12
CA ARG A 59 13.51 19.92 -22.71
C ARG A 59 14.88 20.56 -22.59
N LYS A 60 15.18 21.08 -21.39
CA LYS A 60 16.48 21.71 -21.09
C LYS A 60 17.67 20.76 -21.21
N SER A 61 17.45 19.47 -21.05
CA SER A 61 18.43 18.42 -21.30
C SER A 61 18.74 18.21 -22.79
N GLY A 62 17.94 18.76 -23.70
CA GLY A 62 18.05 18.58 -25.14
C GLY A 62 17.20 17.43 -25.71
N GLU A 63 16.48 16.67 -24.88
CA GLU A 63 15.58 15.60 -25.35
C GLU A 63 14.27 16.18 -25.94
N PRO A 64 13.67 15.52 -26.96
CA PRO A 64 12.33 15.88 -27.43
C PRO A 64 11.33 15.82 -26.28
N TYR A 65 10.44 16.81 -26.17
CA TYR A 65 9.56 16.94 -25.02
C TYR A 65 8.65 15.72 -24.82
N ILE A 66 8.20 15.09 -25.92
CA ILE A 66 7.34 13.88 -25.91
C ILE A 66 7.91 12.70 -25.10
N VAL A 67 9.23 12.65 -24.90
CA VAL A 67 9.86 11.58 -24.10
C VAL A 67 9.42 11.65 -22.64
N HIS A 68 9.18 12.84 -22.08
CA HIS A 68 8.72 13.00 -20.70
C HIS A 68 7.31 12.41 -20.49
N PRO A 69 6.26 12.83 -21.23
CA PRO A 69 4.94 12.20 -21.13
C PRO A 69 4.95 10.69 -21.37
N LEU A 70 5.81 10.19 -22.27
CA LEU A 70 5.97 8.74 -22.49
C LEU A 70 6.52 8.02 -21.25
N ARG A 71 7.53 8.56 -20.57
CA ARG A 71 8.08 7.98 -19.34
C ARG A 71 7.09 8.05 -18.18
N VAL A 72 6.35 9.15 -18.06
CA VAL A 72 5.28 9.29 -17.06
C VAL A 72 4.19 8.25 -17.32
N ALA A 73 3.69 8.16 -18.55
CA ALA A 73 2.70 7.16 -18.94
C ALA A 73 3.19 5.72 -18.76
N TYR A 74 4.47 5.44 -19.04
CA TYR A 74 5.06 4.12 -18.79
C TYR A 74 5.09 3.78 -17.29
N THR A 75 5.48 4.74 -16.45
CA THR A 75 5.51 4.56 -14.99
C THR A 75 4.10 4.30 -14.44
N VAL A 76 3.10 5.01 -14.95
CA VAL A 76 1.67 4.82 -14.61
C VAL A 76 1.13 3.49 -15.13
N ALA A 77 1.53 3.06 -16.33
CA ALA A 77 1.15 1.75 -16.86
C ALA A 77 1.74 0.61 -16.02
N LEU A 78 2.99 0.75 -15.56
CA LEU A 78 3.68 -0.23 -14.70
C LEU A 78 3.05 -0.40 -13.32
N SER A 79 2.29 0.59 -12.82
CA SER A 79 1.52 0.41 -11.58
C SER A 79 0.21 -0.37 -11.79
N GLY A 80 -0.09 -0.78 -13.03
CA GLY A 80 -1.32 -1.48 -13.39
C GLY A 80 -2.52 -0.57 -13.61
N ALA A 81 -2.31 0.73 -13.89
CA ALA A 81 -3.41 1.69 -14.01
C ALA A 81 -4.23 1.47 -15.30
N ASP A 82 -5.49 1.88 -15.29
CA ASP A 82 -6.41 1.75 -16.42
C ASP A 82 -6.04 2.66 -17.61
N ALA A 83 -6.69 2.39 -18.75
CA ALA A 83 -6.42 3.08 -20.01
C ALA A 83 -6.64 4.59 -19.89
N GLU A 84 -7.66 5.02 -19.15
CA GLU A 84 -8.01 6.41 -18.88
C GLU A 84 -6.89 7.11 -18.10
N THR A 85 -6.36 6.48 -17.05
CA THR A 85 -5.26 7.06 -16.24
C THR A 85 -3.97 7.15 -17.06
N VAL A 86 -3.66 6.14 -17.88
CA VAL A 86 -2.48 6.17 -18.77
C VAL A 86 -2.65 7.21 -19.88
N THR A 87 -3.87 7.36 -20.42
CA THR A 87 -4.21 8.40 -21.41
C THR A 87 -4.02 9.79 -20.80
N ALA A 88 -4.52 10.01 -19.57
CA ALA A 88 -4.30 11.27 -18.86
C ALA A 88 -2.81 11.53 -18.60
N ALA A 89 -2.02 10.49 -18.30
CA ALA A 89 -0.57 10.62 -18.14
C ALA A 89 0.15 11.06 -19.44
N LEU A 90 -0.29 10.60 -20.62
CA LEU A 90 0.24 11.07 -21.90
C LEU A 90 -0.12 12.54 -22.18
N LEU A 91 -1.25 13.00 -21.66
CA LEU A 91 -1.82 14.33 -21.94
C LEU A 91 -1.55 15.37 -20.85
N HIS A 92 -0.94 14.98 -19.73
CA HIS A 92 -0.92 15.79 -18.50
C HIS A 92 -0.31 17.19 -18.67
N ASP A 93 0.73 17.31 -19.48
CA ASP A 93 1.41 18.58 -19.77
C ASP A 93 0.84 19.33 -20.98
N VAL A 94 -0.05 18.70 -21.77
CA VAL A 94 -0.56 19.30 -23.03
C VAL A 94 -1.35 20.58 -22.74
N VAL A 95 -2.15 20.59 -21.67
CA VAL A 95 -2.97 21.75 -21.30
C VAL A 95 -2.12 22.85 -20.65
N GLU A 96 -1.08 22.48 -19.91
CA GLU A 96 -0.16 23.41 -19.26
C GLU A 96 0.75 24.11 -20.27
N ASP A 97 1.46 23.34 -21.10
CA ASP A 97 2.54 23.85 -21.92
C ASP A 97 2.10 24.25 -23.33
N CYS A 98 0.98 23.72 -23.81
CA CYS A 98 0.53 23.91 -25.18
C CYS A 98 -0.83 24.63 -25.29
N ARG A 99 -1.24 25.39 -24.26
CA ARG A 99 -2.48 26.18 -24.28
C ARG A 99 -2.56 27.15 -25.46
N GLU A 100 -1.44 27.78 -25.83
CA GLU A 100 -1.36 28.70 -26.97
C GLU A 100 -1.65 28.01 -28.33
N LYS A 101 -1.48 26.70 -28.40
CA LYS A 101 -1.81 25.87 -29.58
C LYS A 101 -3.27 25.38 -29.57
N GLY A 102 -4.10 25.87 -28.65
CA GLY A 102 -5.54 25.57 -28.57
C GLY A 102 -5.89 24.32 -27.77
N ALA A 103 -5.00 23.81 -26.92
CA ALA A 103 -5.35 22.76 -25.97
C ALA A 103 -6.20 23.34 -24.81
N THR A 104 -7.37 22.76 -24.58
CA THR A 104 -8.26 23.09 -23.46
C THR A 104 -8.85 21.83 -22.83
N ILE A 105 -9.35 21.93 -21.59
CA ILE A 105 -9.97 20.80 -20.89
C ILE A 105 -11.25 20.36 -21.62
N GLU A 106 -12.03 21.29 -22.16
CA GLU A 106 -13.25 21.00 -22.90
C GLU A 106 -12.95 20.15 -24.15
N LYS A 107 -11.87 20.48 -24.87
CA LYS A 107 -11.43 19.67 -26.01
C LYS A 107 -11.03 18.25 -25.58
N LEU A 108 -10.35 18.11 -24.44
CA LEU A 108 -9.99 16.78 -23.93
C LEU A 108 -11.23 15.98 -23.52
N GLU A 109 -12.25 16.64 -22.97
CA GLU A 109 -13.53 16.01 -22.62
C GLU A 109 -14.26 15.51 -23.87
N GLU A 110 -14.29 16.30 -24.94
CA GLU A 110 -14.88 15.92 -26.23
C GLU A 110 -14.15 14.73 -26.89
N ASP A 111 -12.81 14.76 -26.90
CA ASP A 111 -11.99 13.80 -27.65
C ASP A 111 -11.72 12.48 -26.89
N TYR A 112 -11.66 12.53 -25.55
CA TYR A 112 -11.21 11.43 -24.68
C TYR A 112 -12.15 11.14 -23.50
N GLY A 113 -13.20 11.94 -23.32
CA GLY A 113 -14.20 11.74 -22.28
C GLY A 113 -13.90 12.42 -20.95
N MET A 114 -14.95 12.52 -20.13
CA MET A 114 -14.97 13.22 -18.85
C MET A 114 -13.94 12.70 -17.84
N ILE A 115 -13.66 11.39 -17.81
CA ILE A 115 -12.72 10.80 -16.85
C ILE A 115 -11.30 11.32 -17.11
N VAL A 116 -10.84 11.27 -18.37
CA VAL A 116 -9.51 11.74 -18.76
C VAL A 116 -9.39 13.24 -18.52
N ALA A 117 -10.38 14.03 -18.93
CA ALA A 117 -10.41 15.47 -18.73
C ALA A 117 -10.31 15.86 -17.24
N ASN A 118 -11.06 15.18 -16.36
CA ASN A 118 -11.02 15.42 -14.91
C ASN A 118 -9.66 15.06 -14.29
N ILE A 119 -9.01 13.99 -14.76
CA ILE A 119 -7.66 13.63 -14.28
C ILE A 119 -6.66 14.70 -14.69
N VAL A 120 -6.67 15.12 -15.96
CA VAL A 120 -5.74 16.15 -16.47
C VAL A 120 -5.98 17.49 -15.78
N ASP A 121 -7.24 17.93 -15.63
CA ASP A 121 -7.59 19.16 -14.92
C ASP A 121 -7.10 19.14 -13.46
N ALA A 122 -7.29 18.02 -12.76
CA ALA A 122 -6.79 17.86 -11.40
C ALA A 122 -5.25 17.92 -11.33
N VAL A 123 -4.55 17.28 -12.27
CA VAL A 123 -3.08 17.34 -12.37
C VAL A 123 -2.60 18.77 -12.62
N THR A 124 -3.30 19.51 -13.49
CA THR A 124 -2.98 20.91 -13.82
C THR A 124 -3.27 21.89 -12.69
N LYS A 125 -4.27 21.63 -11.86
CA LYS A 125 -4.49 22.46 -10.66
C LYS A 125 -3.36 22.27 -9.63
N LEU A 126 -2.80 21.05 -9.55
CA LEU A 126 -1.69 20.72 -8.65
C LEU A 126 -0.32 21.27 -9.10
N SER A 127 -0.20 21.75 -10.33
CA SER A 127 1.04 22.32 -10.86
C SER A 127 1.15 23.84 -10.68
N THR A 128 0.06 24.52 -10.32
CA THR A 128 0.05 25.99 -10.21
C THR A 128 1.14 26.50 -9.27
N ASP A 129 2.17 27.10 -9.88
CA ASP A 129 3.41 27.51 -9.24
C ASP A 129 3.27 28.84 -8.47
N THR A 130 2.05 29.38 -8.33
CA THR A 130 1.77 30.61 -7.57
C THR A 130 2.38 30.53 -6.17
N GLU A 131 3.02 31.62 -5.74
CA GLU A 131 3.50 31.75 -4.36
C GLU A 131 2.31 31.62 -3.43
N ILE A 132 2.17 30.47 -2.79
CA ILE A 132 1.22 30.31 -1.69
C ILE A 132 1.88 31.03 -0.52
N PRO A 133 1.33 32.17 -0.05
CA PRO A 133 1.87 32.85 1.11
C PRO A 133 1.90 31.87 2.28
N LYS A 134 2.92 31.96 3.13
CA LYS A 134 3.09 31.11 4.33
C LYS A 134 1.87 31.10 5.27
N ALA A 135 0.93 32.04 5.08
CA ALA A 135 -0.33 32.19 5.80
C ALA A 135 -1.50 31.35 5.25
N GLU A 136 -1.37 30.68 4.10
CA GLU A 136 -2.46 29.90 3.46
C GLU A 136 -2.26 28.37 3.59
N LEU A 137 -1.84 27.93 4.78
CA LEU A 137 -1.98 26.52 5.19
C LEU A 137 -3.44 26.04 5.20
N ASP A 138 -4.40 26.97 5.23
CA ASP A 138 -5.83 26.67 5.11
C ASP A 138 -6.27 26.39 3.66
N ILE A 139 -5.64 26.98 2.63
CA ILE A 139 -5.91 26.62 1.21
C ILE A 139 -5.29 25.26 0.86
N MET A 140 -4.17 24.91 1.51
CA MET A 140 -3.67 23.54 1.46
C MET A 140 -4.74 22.53 1.91
N SER A 141 -5.67 22.88 2.80
CA SER A 141 -6.76 21.99 3.20
C SER A 141 -7.80 21.76 2.08
N GLU A 142 -8.06 22.76 1.23
CA GLU A 142 -8.92 22.65 0.04
C GLU A 142 -8.24 21.87 -1.11
N ILE A 143 -6.96 22.12 -1.39
CA ILE A 143 -6.18 21.36 -2.38
C ILE A 143 -6.00 19.90 -1.91
N LYS A 144 -5.77 19.70 -0.61
CA LYS A 144 -5.72 18.38 0.02
C LYS A 144 -7.08 17.69 0.00
N MET A 145 -8.19 18.42 0.17
CA MET A 145 -9.55 17.91 -0.03
C MET A 145 -9.77 17.47 -1.48
N GLN A 146 -9.43 18.30 -2.48
CA GLN A 146 -9.62 17.97 -3.91
C GLN A 146 -8.72 16.84 -4.41
N SER A 147 -7.49 16.73 -3.90
CA SER A 147 -6.55 15.64 -4.25
C SER A 147 -6.92 14.31 -3.62
N THR A 148 -7.62 14.33 -2.49
CA THR A 148 -8.25 13.14 -1.90
C THR A 148 -9.43 12.66 -2.74
N MET A 149 -9.98 13.51 -3.63
CA MET A 149 -11.15 13.20 -4.47
C MET A 149 -10.80 12.56 -5.83
N ASN A 150 -9.53 12.63 -6.29
CA ASN A 150 -9.10 11.95 -7.52
C ASN A 150 -7.76 11.21 -7.32
N PRO A 151 -7.78 9.98 -6.77
CA PRO A 151 -6.58 9.18 -6.55
C PRO A 151 -5.72 8.99 -7.82
N ARG A 152 -6.34 8.84 -8.99
CA ARG A 152 -5.67 8.62 -10.27
C ARG A 152 -4.80 9.82 -10.68
N ALA A 153 -5.31 11.04 -10.49
CA ALA A 153 -4.54 12.25 -10.70
C ALA A 153 -3.30 12.34 -9.79
N LEU A 154 -3.40 11.87 -8.54
CA LEU A 154 -2.28 11.84 -7.62
C LEU A 154 -1.18 10.86 -8.07
N LEU A 155 -1.55 9.71 -8.64
CA LEU A 155 -0.58 8.77 -9.25
C LEU A 155 0.12 9.39 -10.46
N VAL A 156 -0.63 10.00 -11.38
CA VAL A 156 -0.05 10.71 -12.54
C VAL A 156 0.91 11.79 -12.05
N LYS A 157 0.52 12.57 -11.03
CA LYS A 157 1.38 13.61 -10.46
C LYS A 157 2.63 13.05 -9.78
N ALA A 158 2.51 11.93 -9.08
CA ALA A 158 3.65 11.26 -8.47
C ALA A 158 4.65 10.78 -9.53
N ALA A 159 4.17 10.15 -10.60
CA ALA A 159 4.99 9.71 -11.73
C ALA A 159 5.68 10.90 -12.43
N ASP A 160 4.96 12.00 -12.68
CA ASP A 160 5.51 13.27 -13.16
C ASP A 160 6.67 13.74 -12.26
N ARG A 161 6.44 13.82 -10.93
CA ARG A 161 7.46 14.26 -9.98
C ARG A 161 8.67 13.32 -9.92
N ILE A 162 8.48 12.01 -10.05
CA ILE A 162 9.60 11.04 -10.13
C ILE A 162 10.46 11.34 -11.37
N ASP A 163 9.86 11.44 -12.55
CA ASP A 163 10.57 11.72 -13.80
C ASP A 163 11.35 13.04 -13.72
N ASN A 164 10.68 14.06 -13.19
CA ASN A 164 11.23 15.38 -13.02
C ASN A 164 12.38 15.45 -12.02
N LEU A 165 12.29 14.77 -10.88
CA LEU A 165 13.36 14.73 -9.88
C LEU A 165 14.55 13.90 -10.35
N LYS A 166 14.33 12.87 -11.18
CA LYS A 166 15.41 12.08 -11.78
C LYS A 166 16.19 12.84 -12.85
N THR A 167 15.52 13.73 -13.58
CA THR A 167 16.12 14.55 -14.65
C THR A 167 16.48 15.98 -14.22
N ILE A 168 16.47 16.23 -12.90
CA ILE A 168 16.55 17.57 -12.31
C ILE A 168 17.90 18.27 -12.49
N GLU A 169 18.98 17.50 -12.68
CA GLU A 169 20.37 17.99 -12.74
C GLU A 169 20.61 18.98 -13.91
N SER A 170 19.78 18.91 -14.95
CA SER A 170 19.82 19.82 -16.10
C SER A 170 19.35 21.25 -15.80
N MET A 171 18.75 21.49 -14.62
CA MET A 171 18.17 22.77 -14.23
C MET A 171 19.10 23.57 -13.29
N PRO A 172 18.96 24.90 -13.19
CA PRO A 172 19.67 25.69 -12.16
C PRO A 172 19.32 25.24 -10.74
N GLU A 173 20.30 25.22 -9.84
CA GLU A 173 20.19 24.69 -8.46
C GLU A 173 19.00 25.27 -7.68
N GLU A 174 18.76 26.58 -7.78
CA GLU A 174 17.62 27.25 -7.13
C GLU A 174 16.27 26.62 -7.55
N LYS A 175 16.11 26.31 -8.84
CA LYS A 175 14.89 25.65 -9.37
C LYS A 175 14.81 24.19 -8.93
N GLN A 176 15.97 23.52 -8.81
CA GLN A 176 16.02 22.14 -8.31
C GLN A 176 15.49 22.09 -6.87
N LEU A 177 16.01 22.95 -6.00
CA LEU A 177 15.62 23.04 -4.60
C LEU A 177 14.13 23.38 -4.45
N LYS A 178 13.63 24.39 -5.18
CA LYS A 178 12.21 24.78 -5.14
C LYS A 178 11.29 23.61 -5.53
N LYS A 179 11.64 22.87 -6.59
CA LYS A 179 10.83 21.73 -7.07
C LYS A 179 10.83 20.56 -6.10
N ALA A 180 11.99 20.25 -5.50
CA ALA A 180 12.11 19.20 -4.48
C ALA A 180 11.40 19.57 -3.16
N GLN A 181 11.51 20.82 -2.70
CA GLN A 181 10.82 21.32 -1.51
C GLN A 181 9.29 21.27 -1.69
N ARG A 182 8.76 21.77 -2.82
CA ARG A 182 7.32 21.67 -3.13
C ARG A 182 6.83 20.22 -3.16
N THR A 183 7.59 19.32 -3.79
CA THR A 183 7.23 17.90 -3.82
C THR A 183 7.15 17.33 -2.40
N ARG A 184 8.10 17.71 -1.54
CA ARG A 184 8.13 17.28 -0.14
C ARG A 184 7.00 17.84 0.71
N GLU A 185 6.62 19.09 0.52
CA GLU A 185 5.65 19.80 1.36
C GLU A 185 4.20 19.56 0.94
N ILE A 186 3.95 19.36 -0.35
CA ILE A 186 2.60 19.24 -0.91
C ILE A 186 2.27 17.80 -1.30
N ILE A 187 3.12 17.20 -2.14
CA ILE A 187 2.82 15.92 -2.79
C ILE A 187 3.02 14.73 -1.84
N LEU A 188 4.13 14.71 -1.08
CA LEU A 188 4.40 13.61 -0.14
C LEU A 188 3.31 13.40 0.92
N PRO A 189 2.77 14.45 1.59
CA PRO A 189 1.66 14.26 2.53
C PRO A 189 0.43 13.63 1.87
N MET A 190 0.06 14.07 0.65
CA MET A 190 -1.09 13.52 -0.07
C MET A 190 -0.91 12.03 -0.38
N ILE A 191 0.26 11.64 -0.91
CA ILE A 191 0.59 10.24 -1.22
C ILE A 191 0.56 9.37 0.05
N ARG A 192 1.01 9.91 1.18
CA ARG A 192 0.94 9.23 2.48
C ARG A 192 -0.48 9.08 3.01
N ASP A 193 -1.32 10.07 2.79
CA ASP A 193 -2.70 10.07 3.27
C ASP A 193 -3.54 9.01 2.53
N VAL A 194 -3.30 8.80 1.24
CA VAL A 194 -3.90 7.69 0.47
C VAL A 194 -3.24 6.33 0.73
N GLY A 195 -2.16 6.28 1.51
CA GLY A 195 -1.52 5.03 1.92
C GLY A 195 -0.43 4.47 1.00
N ALA A 196 -0.05 5.20 -0.05
CA ALA A 196 0.98 4.79 -1.02
C ALA A 196 2.41 5.05 -0.48
N TYR A 197 2.78 4.38 0.62
CA TYR A 197 3.99 4.71 1.37
C TYR A 197 5.28 4.43 0.61
N MET A 198 5.35 3.39 -0.20
CA MET A 198 6.54 3.12 -1.01
C MET A 198 6.78 4.24 -2.02
N LEU A 199 5.73 4.66 -2.71
CA LEU A 199 5.78 5.79 -3.65
C LEU A 199 6.23 7.07 -2.95
N ALA A 200 5.76 7.30 -1.72
CA ALA A 200 6.21 8.42 -0.90
C ALA A 200 7.69 8.31 -0.49
N ASP A 201 8.17 7.12 -0.13
CA ASP A 201 9.58 6.92 0.24
C ASP A 201 10.51 7.10 -0.98
N ILE A 202 10.12 6.65 -2.17
CA ILE A 202 10.85 6.89 -3.43
C ILE A 202 10.97 8.40 -3.71
N LEU A 203 9.84 9.11 -3.66
CA LEU A 203 9.83 10.56 -3.87
C LEU A 203 10.63 11.31 -2.81
N GLU A 204 10.55 10.89 -1.53
CA GLU A 204 11.32 11.54 -0.48
C GLU A 204 12.82 11.29 -0.61
N GLU A 205 13.24 10.10 -1.04
CA GLU A 205 14.64 9.80 -1.36
C GLU A 205 15.18 10.76 -2.43
N LEU A 206 14.42 10.93 -3.53
CA LEU A 206 14.78 11.86 -4.61
C LEU A 206 14.81 13.31 -4.14
N CYS A 207 13.85 13.72 -3.31
CA CYS A 207 13.85 15.05 -2.69
C CYS A 207 15.05 15.22 -1.76
N PHE A 208 15.40 14.20 -0.98
CA PHE A 208 16.51 14.23 -0.03
C PHE A 208 17.86 14.38 -0.75
N LYS A 209 18.07 13.60 -1.81
CA LYS A 209 19.25 13.69 -2.68
C LYS A 209 19.43 15.09 -3.27
N THR A 210 18.33 15.76 -3.61
CA THR A 210 18.35 17.11 -4.19
C THR A 210 18.55 18.19 -3.13
N VAL A 211 17.79 18.16 -2.03
CA VAL A 211 17.75 19.23 -1.01
C VAL A 211 18.97 19.19 -0.09
N HIS A 212 19.53 18.01 0.17
CA HIS A 212 20.60 17.82 1.13
C HIS A 212 21.77 17.03 0.52
N LYS A 213 22.23 17.45 -0.67
CA LYS A 213 23.24 16.75 -1.48
C LYS A 213 24.51 16.36 -0.70
N ASP A 214 25.07 17.28 0.10
CA ASP A 214 26.29 17.01 0.87
C ASP A 214 26.08 15.96 1.97
N ILE A 215 24.95 16.06 2.70
CA ILE A 215 24.60 15.10 3.75
C ILE A 215 24.28 13.74 3.13
N TYR A 216 23.59 13.73 1.98
CA TYR A 216 23.28 12.53 1.22
C TYR A 216 24.56 11.77 0.86
N GLY A 217 25.54 12.45 0.24
CA GLY A 217 26.81 11.85 -0.14
C GLY A 217 27.61 11.31 1.05
N GLN A 218 27.63 12.01 2.18
CA GLN A 218 28.28 11.52 3.40
C GLN A 218 27.62 10.27 4.00
N ILE A 219 26.28 10.22 3.98
CA ILE A 219 25.52 9.05 4.44
C ILE A 219 25.75 7.88 3.48
N GLU A 220 25.71 8.13 2.17
CA GLU A 220 25.95 7.14 1.13
C GLU A 220 27.33 6.50 1.28
N GLU A 221 28.40 7.31 1.36
CA GLU A 221 29.77 6.83 1.53
C GLU A 221 29.91 5.94 2.76
N LYS A 222 29.42 6.40 3.92
CA LYS A 222 29.52 5.64 5.17
C LYS A 222 28.66 4.37 5.13
N TYR A 223 27.47 4.44 4.53
CA TYR A 223 26.60 3.27 4.40
C TYR A 223 27.23 2.20 3.49
N GLN A 224 27.77 2.59 2.34
CA GLN A 224 28.48 1.68 1.44
C GLN A 224 29.75 1.08 2.08
N ASN A 225 30.47 1.86 2.89
CA ASN A 225 31.58 1.34 3.68
C ASN A 225 31.12 0.26 4.70
N LEU A 226 29.98 0.46 5.36
CA LEU A 226 29.41 -0.54 6.27
C LEU A 226 29.01 -1.83 5.54
N LEU A 227 28.40 -1.71 4.35
CA LEU A 227 28.02 -2.86 3.53
C LEU A 227 29.26 -3.63 3.07
N SER A 228 30.27 -2.95 2.54
CA SER A 228 31.52 -3.59 2.08
C SER A 228 32.29 -4.29 3.21
N THR A 229 32.41 -3.64 4.38
CA THR A 229 33.09 -4.22 5.56
C THR A 229 32.36 -5.45 6.12
N SER A 230 31.03 -5.51 5.96
CA SER A 230 30.20 -6.61 6.47
C SER A 230 29.87 -7.66 5.41
N SER A 231 30.30 -7.47 4.16
CA SER A 231 29.89 -8.20 2.95
C SER A 231 29.96 -9.72 3.07
N TYR A 232 31.05 -10.27 3.62
CA TYR A 232 31.18 -11.72 3.80
C TYR A 232 30.13 -12.28 4.78
N SER A 233 29.98 -11.62 5.93
CA SER A 233 29.00 -12.04 6.95
C SER A 233 27.56 -11.84 6.49
N THR A 234 27.27 -10.73 5.80
CA THR A 234 25.93 -10.43 5.30
C THR A 234 25.57 -11.37 4.17
N SER A 235 26.46 -11.63 3.22
CA SER A 235 26.23 -12.57 2.12
C SER A 235 25.88 -13.97 2.65
N LYS A 236 26.65 -14.48 3.61
CA LYS A 236 26.36 -15.77 4.24
C LYS A 236 25.01 -15.79 4.96
N THR A 237 24.71 -14.76 5.74
CA THR A 237 23.42 -14.64 6.45
C THR A 237 22.25 -14.55 5.48
N LEU A 238 22.35 -13.73 4.43
CA LEU A 238 21.29 -13.55 3.45
C LEU A 238 21.05 -14.82 2.64
N ASP A 239 22.10 -15.57 2.28
CA ASP A 239 21.95 -16.88 1.63
C ASP A 239 21.20 -17.88 2.54
N LEU A 240 21.57 -17.94 3.82
CA LEU A 240 20.87 -18.79 4.80
C LEU A 240 19.38 -18.39 4.93
N ILE A 241 19.08 -17.10 5.01
CA ILE A 241 17.69 -16.62 5.09
C ILE A 241 16.92 -16.99 3.81
N LYS A 242 17.51 -16.76 2.63
CA LYS A 242 16.91 -17.13 1.34
C LYS A 242 16.60 -18.63 1.29
N ARG A 243 17.52 -19.47 1.74
CA ARG A 243 17.33 -20.93 1.80
C ARG A 243 16.24 -21.34 2.79
N CYS A 244 16.16 -20.70 3.96
CA CYS A 244 15.07 -20.91 4.92
C CYS A 244 13.70 -20.58 4.35
N PHE A 245 13.62 -19.63 3.43
CA PHE A 245 12.37 -19.19 2.80
C PHE A 245 12.15 -19.82 1.42
N ASN A 246 13.07 -20.64 0.93
CA ASN A 246 12.97 -21.27 -0.38
C ASN A 246 11.99 -22.45 -0.33
N LYS A 247 10.94 -22.38 -1.16
CA LYS A 247 9.92 -23.41 -1.31
C LYS A 247 10.44 -24.73 -1.88
N ASP A 248 11.58 -24.72 -2.56
CA ASP A 248 12.15 -25.90 -3.20
C ASP A 248 13.14 -26.67 -2.30
N GLU A 249 13.53 -26.08 -1.16
CA GLU A 249 14.49 -26.67 -0.19
C GLU A 249 13.79 -27.53 0.88
N THR A 250 13.15 -28.62 0.46
CA THR A 250 12.33 -29.51 1.31
C THR A 250 13.08 -30.03 2.55
N SER A 251 14.38 -30.32 2.44
CA SER A 251 15.20 -30.79 3.56
C SER A 251 15.33 -29.78 4.70
N ILE A 252 15.33 -28.48 4.38
CA ILE A 252 15.35 -27.39 5.35
C ILE A 252 13.95 -27.22 5.95
N GLN A 253 12.92 -27.40 5.12
CA GLN A 253 11.54 -27.24 5.56
C GLN A 253 11.13 -28.32 6.56
N GLU A 254 11.43 -29.58 6.29
CA GLU A 254 11.15 -30.70 7.20
C GLU A 254 11.90 -30.52 8.52
N LYS A 255 13.18 -30.10 8.44
CA LYS A 255 14.04 -29.89 9.60
C LYS A 255 13.49 -28.83 10.55
N TYR A 256 12.92 -27.76 10.01
CA TYR A 256 12.40 -26.63 10.79
C TYR A 256 10.86 -26.58 10.85
N LYS A 257 10.19 -27.61 10.32
CA LYS A 257 8.73 -27.74 10.22
C LYS A 257 8.07 -26.54 9.52
N THR A 258 8.69 -26.01 8.47
CA THR A 258 8.16 -24.86 7.70
C THR A 258 7.32 -25.26 6.48
N ASP A 259 7.04 -26.56 6.32
CA ASP A 259 6.35 -27.17 5.15
C ASP A 259 5.01 -26.48 4.80
N GLY A 260 4.30 -25.94 5.79
CA GLY A 260 3.02 -25.23 5.60
C GLY A 260 3.11 -23.72 5.32
N LEU A 261 4.29 -23.11 5.49
CA LEU A 261 4.52 -21.68 5.22
C LEU A 261 5.29 -21.47 3.92
N CYS A 262 6.29 -22.29 3.61
CA CYS A 262 7.11 -22.12 2.41
C CYS A 262 6.29 -22.26 1.11
N GLY A 263 5.27 -23.13 1.09
CA GLY A 263 4.31 -23.21 -0.02
C GLY A 263 3.42 -21.97 -0.19
N ARG A 264 3.42 -21.05 0.79
CA ARG A 264 2.67 -19.78 0.78
C ARG A 264 3.58 -18.56 0.62
N ILE A 265 4.90 -18.74 0.54
CA ILE A 265 5.83 -17.65 0.26
C ILE A 265 5.76 -17.39 -1.24
N VAL A 266 5.35 -16.18 -1.60
CA VAL A 266 5.21 -15.74 -2.99
C VAL A 266 6.52 -15.17 -3.48
N ASP A 267 7.13 -14.31 -2.66
CA ASP A 267 8.37 -13.63 -3.00
C ASP A 267 9.18 -13.32 -1.74
N PHE A 268 10.49 -13.21 -1.93
CA PHE A 268 11.42 -12.76 -0.91
C PHE A 268 12.49 -11.86 -1.53
N SER A 269 12.37 -10.55 -1.28
CA SER A 269 13.34 -9.56 -1.76
C SER A 269 14.31 -9.14 -0.66
N VAL A 270 15.50 -8.74 -1.11
CA VAL A 270 16.55 -8.17 -0.26
C VAL A 270 16.97 -6.87 -0.91
N ASP A 271 16.68 -5.77 -0.22
CA ASP A 271 16.87 -4.43 -0.74
C ASP A 271 17.83 -3.64 0.16
N GLU A 272 18.68 -2.83 -0.47
CA GLU A 272 19.40 -1.79 0.27
C GLU A 272 18.41 -0.78 0.83
N ARG A 273 18.76 -0.19 1.97
CA ARG A 273 17.88 0.78 2.61
C ARG A 273 17.97 2.09 1.89
N TYR A 274 16.81 2.70 1.63
CA TYR A 274 16.75 4.11 1.25
C TYR A 274 17.51 4.98 2.26
N LEU A 275 18.39 5.85 1.77
CA LEU A 275 19.25 6.67 2.62
C LEU A 275 18.43 7.67 3.43
N ILE A 276 17.27 8.11 2.94
CA ILE A 276 16.32 8.90 3.71
C ILE A 276 15.85 8.14 4.96
N SER A 277 15.67 6.82 4.90
CA SER A 277 15.31 6.02 6.07
C SER A 277 16.43 6.00 7.11
N VAL A 278 17.69 5.98 6.65
CA VAL A 278 18.87 6.08 7.52
C VAL A 278 18.97 7.47 8.12
N PHE A 279 18.80 8.52 7.31
CA PHE A 279 18.78 9.91 7.74
C PHE A 279 17.71 10.19 8.80
N ARG A 280 16.46 9.73 8.59
CA ARG A 280 15.38 9.84 9.58
C ARG A 280 15.78 9.19 10.90
N TYR A 281 16.42 8.02 10.87
CA TYR A 281 16.94 7.37 12.08
C TYR A 281 18.02 8.20 12.78
N LEU A 282 18.98 8.75 12.05
CA LEU A 282 20.02 9.61 12.63
C LEU A 282 19.40 10.86 13.28
N LYS A 283 18.39 11.46 12.66
CA LYS A 283 17.63 12.58 13.23
C LYS A 283 16.92 12.25 14.53
N THR A 284 16.50 11.00 14.73
CA THR A 284 15.91 10.60 16.04
C THR A 284 16.94 10.59 17.19
N ILE A 285 18.23 10.61 16.87
CA ILE A 285 19.33 10.58 17.85
C ILE A 285 19.79 12.00 18.17
N SER A 286 19.93 12.86 17.15
CA SER A 286 20.27 14.27 17.32
C SER A 286 19.74 15.12 16.17
N ASP A 287 19.34 16.35 16.47
CA ASP A 287 18.96 17.35 15.46
C ASP A 287 20.13 17.74 14.54
N ASN A 288 21.37 17.65 15.05
CA ASN A 288 22.58 17.86 14.25
C ASN A 288 23.07 16.52 13.67
N VAL A 289 22.74 16.30 12.39
CA VAL A 289 23.12 15.07 11.70
C VAL A 289 24.63 14.99 11.47
N ASN A 290 25.33 16.11 11.25
CA ASN A 290 26.78 16.12 11.05
C ASN A 290 27.52 15.62 12.30
N SER A 291 27.13 16.08 13.49
CA SER A 291 27.72 15.57 14.73
C SER A 291 27.43 14.08 14.94
N THR A 292 26.24 13.62 14.55
CA THR A 292 25.87 12.20 14.61
C THR A 292 26.73 11.36 13.66
N LEU A 293 27.01 11.87 12.45
CA LEU A 293 27.88 11.22 11.49
C LEU A 293 29.33 11.12 12.01
N GLU A 294 29.84 12.14 12.68
CA GLU A 294 31.18 12.16 13.28
C GLU A 294 31.30 11.26 14.52
N SER A 295 30.23 11.13 15.31
CA SER A 295 30.21 10.35 16.56
C SER A 295 30.38 8.84 16.41
N GLY A 296 30.46 8.31 15.18
CA GLY A 296 30.59 6.86 14.93
C GLY A 296 29.33 6.05 15.22
N VAL A 297 28.19 6.72 15.41
CA VAL A 297 26.88 6.08 15.65
C VAL A 297 26.45 5.23 14.45
N MET A 298 26.87 5.60 13.23
CA MET A 298 26.64 4.85 12.01
C MET A 298 27.60 3.65 11.94
N ASN A 299 27.21 2.55 12.58
CA ASN A 299 27.95 1.30 12.57
C ASN A 299 27.01 0.09 12.50
N ARG A 300 27.58 -1.08 12.21
CA ARG A 300 26.83 -2.34 12.04
C ARG A 300 25.96 -2.76 13.23
N LYS A 301 26.24 -2.24 14.44
CA LYS A 301 25.46 -2.53 15.66
C LYS A 301 24.25 -1.60 15.84
N ASN A 302 24.22 -0.47 15.16
CA ASN A 302 23.16 0.52 15.33
C ASN A 302 22.25 0.58 14.10
N VAL A 303 22.86 0.59 12.91
CA VAL A 303 22.19 0.74 11.62
C VAL A 303 21.91 -0.63 11.04
N ALA A 304 20.64 -0.90 10.72
CA ALA A 304 20.29 -2.08 9.95
C ALA A 304 20.83 -1.95 8.52
N LEU A 305 21.38 -3.03 7.98
CA LEU A 305 22.09 -3.04 6.70
C LEU A 305 21.16 -3.28 5.52
N TYR A 306 20.18 -4.17 5.62
CA TYR A 306 19.23 -4.44 4.53
C TYR A 306 17.79 -4.44 5.02
N ASP A 307 16.89 -4.13 4.09
CA ASP A 307 15.46 -4.41 4.20
C ASP A 307 15.17 -5.75 3.52
N LEU A 308 14.55 -6.65 4.28
CA LEU A 308 14.15 -7.97 3.82
C LEU A 308 12.63 -7.95 3.71
N MET A 309 12.09 -8.19 2.52
CA MET A 309 10.65 -8.21 2.31
C MET A 309 10.21 -9.64 2.08
N LEU A 310 9.47 -10.21 3.03
CA LEU A 310 8.85 -11.51 2.89
C LEU A 310 7.38 -11.33 2.51
N ILE A 311 7.04 -11.78 1.31
CA ILE A 311 5.69 -11.71 0.76
C ILE A 311 5.03 -13.08 0.82
N LEU A 312 3.86 -13.10 1.43
CA LEU A 312 3.01 -14.27 1.60
C LEU A 312 1.78 -14.17 0.70
N ASP A 313 1.26 -15.31 0.26
CA ASP A 313 0.05 -15.40 -0.55
C ASP A 313 -1.17 -14.86 0.23
N ASP A 314 -2.14 -14.25 -0.44
CA ASP A 314 -3.32 -13.69 0.24
C ASP A 314 -4.21 -14.75 0.91
N SER A 315 -4.13 -16.03 0.50
CA SER A 315 -4.73 -17.17 1.20
C SER A 315 -4.21 -17.35 2.63
N VAL A 316 -3.10 -16.69 2.97
CA VAL A 316 -2.59 -16.64 4.33
C VAL A 316 -3.45 -15.72 5.21
N ALA A 317 -4.08 -14.72 4.60
CA ALA A 317 -4.95 -13.73 5.23
C ALA A 317 -6.45 -14.04 5.04
N VAL A 318 -6.85 -15.33 5.02
CA VAL A 318 -8.28 -15.70 5.01
C VAL A 318 -9.01 -14.98 6.15
N LYS A 319 -10.04 -14.21 5.82
CA LYS A 319 -10.95 -13.59 6.80
C LYS A 319 -11.48 -14.67 7.73
N ASP A 320 -11.31 -14.46 9.05
CA ASP A 320 -11.54 -15.38 10.17
C ASP A 320 -10.38 -16.32 10.59
N SER A 321 -9.17 -16.16 10.04
CA SER A 321 -7.98 -16.81 10.60
C SER A 321 -7.47 -16.10 11.88
N PRO A 322 -7.25 -16.80 13.01
CA PRO A 322 -6.62 -16.24 14.22
C PRO A 322 -5.11 -15.99 14.06
N VAL A 323 -4.57 -16.21 12.85
CA VAL A 323 -3.15 -16.22 12.57
C VAL A 323 -2.79 -15.00 11.70
N THR A 324 -2.10 -14.03 12.30
CA THR A 324 -1.58 -12.86 11.57
C THR A 324 -0.29 -13.24 10.81
N SER A 325 0.13 -12.43 9.83
CA SER A 325 1.47 -12.52 9.22
C SER A 325 2.59 -12.57 10.28
N THR A 326 2.37 -11.86 11.40
CA THR A 326 3.21 -11.89 12.60
C THR A 326 3.18 -13.24 13.32
N SER A 327 2.00 -13.82 13.53
CA SER A 327 1.84 -15.12 14.17
C SER A 327 2.48 -16.24 13.35
N LEU A 328 2.39 -16.19 12.02
CA LEU A 328 3.05 -17.14 11.13
C LEU A 328 4.56 -17.01 11.18
N PHE A 329 5.06 -15.77 11.16
CA PHE A 329 6.50 -15.52 11.29
C PHE A 329 7.05 -16.12 12.59
N PHE A 330 6.40 -15.89 13.73
CA PHE A 330 6.86 -16.43 15.01
C PHE A 330 6.66 -17.94 15.16
N THR A 331 5.62 -18.51 14.53
CA THR A 331 5.36 -19.95 14.61
C THR A 331 6.38 -20.78 13.81
N TYR A 332 6.75 -20.30 12.62
CA TYR A 332 7.53 -21.10 11.67
C TYR A 332 8.93 -20.52 11.41
N LEU A 333 9.05 -19.22 11.20
CA LEU A 333 10.30 -18.61 10.72
C LEU A 333 11.26 -18.27 11.84
N GLN A 334 10.77 -17.90 13.03
CA GLN A 334 11.64 -17.62 14.17
C GLN A 334 12.50 -18.84 14.54
N ASN A 335 11.94 -20.05 14.49
CA ASN A 335 12.69 -21.27 14.83
C ASN A 335 13.79 -21.56 13.82
N ALA A 336 13.50 -21.41 12.52
CA ALA A 336 14.49 -21.57 11.45
C ALA A 336 15.61 -20.53 11.54
N LEU A 337 15.27 -19.27 11.80
CA LEU A 337 16.25 -18.20 12.01
C LEU A 337 17.12 -18.46 13.24
N LEU A 338 16.50 -18.81 14.38
CA LEU A 338 17.20 -19.07 15.63
C LEU A 338 18.20 -20.21 15.51
N ALA A 339 17.82 -21.30 14.83
CA ALA A 339 18.68 -22.44 14.59
C ALA A 339 19.90 -22.12 13.70
N ASN A 340 19.82 -21.04 12.91
CA ASN A 340 20.92 -20.54 12.08
C ASN A 340 21.64 -19.34 12.72
N GLY A 341 21.41 -19.08 14.02
CA GLY A 341 22.08 -18.01 14.76
C GLY A 341 21.59 -16.61 14.39
N ILE A 342 20.33 -16.49 13.96
CA ILE A 342 19.68 -15.22 13.62
C ILE A 342 18.56 -14.98 14.63
N TYR A 343 18.62 -13.85 15.31
CA TYR A 343 17.77 -13.54 16.46
C TYR A 343 16.85 -12.35 16.16
N VAL A 344 15.57 -12.47 16.52
CA VAL A 344 14.65 -11.32 16.52
C VAL A 344 14.92 -10.51 17.79
N VAL A 345 15.43 -9.29 17.63
CA VAL A 345 15.86 -8.46 18.76
C VAL A 345 14.74 -7.55 19.24
N LYS A 346 14.00 -6.91 18.31
CA LYS A 346 12.86 -6.04 18.65
C LYS A 346 11.84 -6.05 17.51
N ILE A 347 10.56 -5.86 17.87
CA ILE A 347 9.53 -5.42 16.92
C ILE A 347 9.51 -3.90 16.97
N LYS A 348 9.56 -3.25 15.81
CA LYS A 348 9.51 -1.79 15.68
C LYS A 348 8.43 -1.40 14.68
N LYS A 349 7.93 -0.18 14.82
CA LYS A 349 7.13 0.48 13.80
C LYS A 349 8.04 1.38 12.95
N THR A 350 7.73 1.56 11.68
CA THR A 350 8.33 2.57 10.81
C THR A 350 8.02 3.97 11.35
N THR A 351 8.77 4.98 10.89
CA THR A 351 8.64 6.37 11.39
C THR A 351 7.23 6.95 11.24
N ASN A 352 6.45 6.46 10.27
CA ASN A 352 5.04 6.84 10.08
C ASN A 352 4.05 6.06 10.97
N GLY A 353 4.52 5.17 11.87
CA GLY A 353 3.71 4.42 12.82
C GLY A 353 2.84 3.30 12.24
N LYS A 354 2.71 3.21 10.91
CA LYS A 354 1.72 2.35 10.25
C LYS A 354 2.23 0.96 9.84
N THR A 355 3.55 0.78 9.69
CA THR A 355 4.14 -0.51 9.30
C THR A 355 5.01 -1.07 10.42
N SER A 356 4.75 -2.32 10.81
CA SER A 356 5.62 -3.05 11.73
C SER A 356 6.72 -3.79 10.97
N TYR A 357 7.91 -3.87 11.56
CA TYR A 357 9.03 -4.68 11.08
C TYR A 357 9.78 -5.32 12.24
N TYR A 358 10.42 -6.45 11.96
CA TYR A 358 11.29 -7.15 12.90
C TYR A 358 12.72 -6.68 12.71
N LYS A 359 13.31 -6.13 13.76
CA LYS A 359 14.75 -5.90 13.80
C LYS A 359 15.42 -7.22 14.17
N ILE A 360 16.05 -7.87 13.20
CA ILE A 360 16.76 -9.13 13.37
C ILE A 360 18.28 -8.90 13.40
N GLN A 361 19.01 -9.79 14.06
CA GLN A 361 20.46 -9.72 14.23
C GLN A 361 21.10 -11.07 13.89
N ASP A 362 22.21 -11.07 13.16
CA ASP A 362 23.00 -12.27 12.91
C ASP A 362 24.08 -12.52 13.97
N SER A 363 24.73 -13.68 13.89
CA SER A 363 25.83 -14.08 14.79
C SER A 363 27.06 -13.17 14.72
N SER A 364 27.21 -12.39 13.64
CA SER A 364 28.28 -11.40 13.48
C SER A 364 27.92 -10.03 14.08
N GLY A 365 26.69 -9.90 14.59
CA GLY A 365 26.16 -8.70 15.22
C GLY A 365 25.57 -7.68 14.25
N ASN A 366 25.41 -8.02 12.97
CA ASN A 366 24.79 -7.15 11.97
C ASN A 366 23.27 -7.15 12.14
N PHE A 367 22.63 -6.01 11.88
CA PHE A 367 21.19 -5.88 11.96
C PHE A 367 20.52 -5.81 10.58
N TYR A 368 19.28 -6.28 10.51
CA TYR A 368 18.43 -6.24 9.31
C TYR A 368 17.00 -5.87 9.72
N ARG A 369 16.22 -5.30 8.80
CA ARG A 369 14.78 -5.09 9.00
C ARG A 369 14.02 -6.11 8.16
N LEU A 370 13.26 -6.98 8.81
CA LEU A 370 12.40 -7.93 8.12
C LEU A 370 10.96 -7.43 8.16
N PHE A 371 10.39 -7.24 6.99
CA PHE A 371 8.99 -6.93 6.76
C PHE A 371 8.29 -8.21 6.32
N VAL A 372 7.12 -8.49 6.88
CA VAL A 372 6.30 -9.65 6.51
C VAL A 372 4.93 -9.12 6.14
N ARG A 373 4.50 -9.41 4.91
CA ARG A 373 3.26 -8.90 4.33
C ARG A 373 2.58 -9.95 3.47
N THR A 374 1.27 -9.83 3.28
CA THR A 374 0.61 -10.52 2.15
C THR A 374 0.77 -9.74 0.85
N GLU A 375 0.42 -10.36 -0.27
CA GLU A 375 0.42 -9.69 -1.59
C GLU A 375 -0.43 -8.42 -1.59
N SER A 376 -1.65 -8.47 -1.05
CA SER A 376 -2.54 -7.31 -0.95
C SER A 376 -1.99 -6.22 -0.01
N GLU A 377 -1.44 -6.60 1.15
CA GLU A 377 -0.82 -5.63 2.06
C GLU A 377 0.40 -4.94 1.43
N TYR A 378 1.18 -5.67 0.63
CA TYR A 378 2.32 -5.11 -0.07
C TYR A 378 1.89 -4.23 -1.25
N TYR A 379 0.87 -4.62 -2.00
CA TYR A 379 0.29 -3.81 -3.06
C TYR A 379 -0.30 -2.50 -2.52
N GLU A 380 -1.06 -2.54 -1.42
CA GLU A 380 -1.55 -1.34 -0.73
C GLU A 380 -0.40 -0.51 -0.17
N TYR A 381 0.68 -1.11 0.35
CA TYR A 381 1.87 -0.36 0.75
C TYR A 381 2.54 0.38 -0.42
N CYS A 382 2.49 -0.20 -1.63
CA CYS A 382 3.08 0.39 -2.82
C CYS A 382 2.24 1.53 -3.39
N PHE A 383 0.96 1.27 -3.64
CA PHE A 383 0.07 2.15 -4.40
C PHE A 383 -1.09 2.72 -3.58
N GLY A 384 -1.25 2.30 -2.32
CA GLY A 384 -2.30 2.78 -1.43
C GLY A 384 -3.70 2.52 -1.98
N LYS A 385 -4.62 3.40 -1.58
CA LYS A 385 -5.99 3.44 -2.10
C LYS A 385 -6.08 4.02 -3.50
N ILE A 386 -4.95 4.34 -4.14
CA ILE A 386 -4.96 4.96 -5.47
C ILE A 386 -5.52 4.00 -6.52
N MET A 387 -5.17 2.73 -6.39
CA MET A 387 -5.57 1.66 -7.31
C MET A 387 -6.83 0.92 -6.87
N ILE A 388 -7.47 1.37 -5.77
CA ILE A 388 -8.71 0.76 -5.26
C ILE A 388 -9.90 1.37 -6.01
N ASP A 389 -10.01 0.97 -7.27
CA ASP A 389 -11.26 0.92 -8.04
C ASP A 389 -11.26 -0.29 -9.00
N ASP A 390 -10.20 -1.12 -8.99
CA ASP A 390 -9.88 -2.01 -10.11
C ASP A 390 -9.62 -3.47 -9.72
N ASP A 391 -10.20 -3.96 -8.61
CA ASP A 391 -10.31 -5.41 -8.33
C ASP A 391 -11.17 -6.14 -9.41
N SER A 392 -11.54 -5.47 -10.51
CA SER A 392 -12.19 -6.05 -11.68
C SER A 392 -11.25 -6.51 -12.81
N VAL A 393 -9.94 -6.18 -12.77
CA VAL A 393 -9.08 -6.39 -13.97
C VAL A 393 -7.88 -7.33 -13.81
N LEU A 394 -7.51 -7.75 -12.60
CA LEU A 394 -6.46 -8.78 -12.45
C LEU A 394 -7.07 -10.20 -12.49
N ASN A 395 -7.18 -10.71 -13.71
CA ASN A 395 -7.50 -12.11 -14.08
C ASN A 395 -8.90 -12.66 -13.75
N TYR A 396 -9.85 -12.45 -14.66
CA TYR A 396 -10.72 -13.55 -15.09
C TYR A 396 -10.33 -13.98 -16.50
N ASP A 397 -9.97 -15.25 -16.63
CA ASP A 397 -10.01 -15.90 -17.93
C ASP A 397 -11.47 -16.09 -18.32
N VAL A 398 -11.87 -15.41 -19.39
CA VAL A 398 -13.21 -15.52 -19.96
C VAL A 398 -13.19 -16.79 -20.78
N ASN A 399 -13.27 -17.93 -20.10
CA ASN A 399 -13.77 -19.25 -20.51
C ASN A 399 -13.27 -20.29 -19.49
N GLU A 400 -14.21 -20.94 -18.80
CA GLU A 400 -14.03 -21.99 -17.77
C GLU A 400 -13.68 -21.53 -16.34
N VAL A 401 -14.70 -21.11 -15.59
CA VAL A 401 -15.36 -21.88 -14.51
C VAL A 401 -16.35 -20.92 -13.85
N GLU A 402 -17.63 -21.27 -13.87
CA GLU A 402 -18.67 -20.53 -13.15
C GLU A 402 -18.31 -20.42 -11.66
N PRO A 403 -18.44 -19.24 -11.02
CA PRO A 403 -18.19 -19.10 -9.59
C PRO A 403 -19.31 -19.80 -8.81
N ARG A 404 -19.02 -21.01 -8.33
CA ARG A 404 -19.77 -21.62 -7.22
C ARG A 404 -19.07 -21.34 -5.90
N ASP A 405 -19.90 -20.89 -4.98
CA ASP A 405 -19.79 -20.85 -3.51
C ASP A 405 -19.17 -19.62 -2.83
N THR A 406 -20.06 -18.70 -2.45
CA THR A 406 -20.33 -18.45 -1.02
C THR A 406 -21.74 -17.88 -0.82
N TYR A 407 -22.76 -18.67 -1.18
CA TYR A 407 -24.06 -18.54 -0.53
C TYR A 407 -24.00 -19.38 0.74
N ALA A 408 -23.67 -18.77 1.89
CA ALA A 408 -24.05 -19.41 3.15
C ALA A 408 -25.58 -19.59 3.09
N PRO A 409 -26.11 -20.82 3.18
CA PRO A 409 -27.54 -21.05 3.04
C PRO A 409 -28.27 -20.19 4.07
N ARG A 410 -29.26 -19.40 3.63
CA ARG A 410 -30.04 -18.59 4.56
C ARG A 410 -31.12 -19.44 5.19
N ILE A 411 -31.18 -19.44 6.51
CA ILE A 411 -32.23 -20.08 7.28
C ILE A 411 -33.32 -19.06 7.63
N THR A 412 -34.54 -19.55 7.77
CA THR A 412 -35.71 -18.78 8.18
C THR A 412 -35.86 -18.87 9.69
N VAL A 413 -36.04 -17.73 10.35
CA VAL A 413 -36.22 -17.67 11.80
C VAL A 413 -37.42 -16.80 12.13
N PHE A 414 -38.06 -17.07 13.25
CA PHE A 414 -39.26 -16.37 13.69
C PHE A 414 -38.98 -15.58 14.96
N ARG A 415 -39.52 -14.37 15.05
CA ARG A 415 -39.59 -13.63 16.32
C ARG A 415 -40.81 -14.09 17.12
N LYS A 416 -40.81 -13.83 18.43
CA LYS A 416 -41.97 -14.13 19.31
C LYS A 416 -43.31 -13.57 18.82
N ASN A 417 -43.30 -12.43 18.11
CA ASN A 417 -44.49 -11.80 17.55
C ASN A 417 -44.97 -12.46 16.23
N GLY A 418 -44.32 -13.53 15.77
CA GLY A 418 -44.62 -14.23 14.52
C GLY A 418 -43.97 -13.63 13.27
N GLN A 419 -43.18 -12.55 13.40
CA GLN A 419 -42.46 -11.95 12.28
C GLN A 419 -41.37 -12.90 11.77
N ARG A 420 -41.33 -13.09 10.44
CA ARG A 420 -40.32 -13.89 9.76
C ARG A 420 -39.10 -13.04 9.40
N ASP A 421 -37.92 -13.52 9.75
CA ASP A 421 -36.63 -12.98 9.33
C ASP A 421 -35.79 -14.07 8.65
N SER A 422 -34.76 -13.64 7.91
CA SER A 422 -33.80 -14.54 7.26
C SER A 422 -32.39 -14.20 7.73
N ILE A 423 -31.63 -15.20 8.14
CA ILE A 423 -30.24 -15.06 8.62
C ILE A 423 -29.35 -16.15 8.02
N GLU A 424 -28.03 -15.93 8.00
CA GLU A 424 -27.06 -16.90 7.50
C GLU A 424 -27.02 -18.15 8.40
N ALA A 425 -27.00 -19.35 7.80
CA ALA A 425 -26.83 -20.60 8.54
C ALA A 425 -25.54 -20.58 9.36
N GLY A 426 -25.62 -21.02 10.62
CA GLY A 426 -24.50 -20.97 11.57
C GLY A 426 -24.43 -19.68 12.39
N ALA A 427 -25.32 -18.71 12.15
CA ALA A 427 -25.45 -17.53 12.98
C ALA A 427 -25.74 -17.87 14.46
N SER A 428 -25.22 -17.05 15.36
CA SER A 428 -25.56 -17.13 16.79
C SER A 428 -26.82 -16.30 17.12
N VAL A 429 -27.41 -16.53 18.29
CA VAL A 429 -28.49 -15.68 18.81
C VAL A 429 -28.03 -14.23 19.01
N LEU A 430 -26.73 -13.99 19.22
CA LEU A 430 -26.15 -12.66 19.29
C LEU A 430 -26.06 -11.99 17.90
N ASP A 431 -25.70 -12.75 16.86
CA ASP A 431 -25.77 -12.26 15.46
C ASP A 431 -27.19 -11.81 15.11
N PHE A 432 -28.20 -12.63 15.49
CA PHE A 432 -29.60 -12.29 15.29
C PHE A 432 -30.00 -11.02 16.07
N ALA A 433 -29.55 -10.85 17.30
CA ALA A 433 -29.79 -9.63 18.08
C ALA A 433 -29.29 -8.36 17.38
N PHE A 434 -28.06 -8.38 16.83
CA PHE A 434 -27.50 -7.26 16.05
C PHE A 434 -28.20 -7.04 14.70
N GLN A 435 -28.79 -8.08 14.12
CA GLN A 435 -29.60 -7.97 12.90
C GLN A 435 -30.93 -7.26 13.18
N ILE A 436 -31.58 -7.55 14.32
CA ILE A 436 -32.83 -6.86 14.72
C ILE A 436 -32.56 -5.36 14.93
N HIS A 437 -31.61 -5.03 15.80
CA HIS A 437 -31.22 -3.65 16.06
C HIS A 437 -29.86 -3.60 16.75
N THR A 438 -29.08 -2.56 16.48
CA THR A 438 -27.75 -2.38 17.09
C THR A 438 -27.84 -2.34 18.62
N ASP A 439 -28.75 -1.54 19.20
CA ASP A 439 -28.90 -1.44 20.66
C ASP A 439 -29.35 -2.75 21.32
N ILE A 440 -30.14 -3.57 20.63
CA ILE A 440 -30.57 -4.87 21.13
C ILE A 440 -29.37 -5.82 21.21
N GLY A 441 -28.52 -5.81 20.19
CA GLY A 441 -27.25 -6.55 20.21
C GLY A 441 -26.29 -6.04 21.29
N LEU A 442 -26.15 -4.73 21.47
CA LEU A 442 -25.24 -4.15 22.48
C LEU A 442 -25.67 -4.42 23.93
N HIS A 443 -26.97 -4.58 24.18
CA HIS A 443 -27.53 -4.84 25.51
C HIS A 443 -28.00 -6.29 25.69
N PHE A 444 -27.55 -7.21 24.83
CA PHE A 444 -27.94 -8.62 24.86
C PHE A 444 -27.67 -9.28 26.23
N SER A 445 -28.68 -9.87 26.85
CA SER A 445 -28.53 -10.63 28.10
C SER A 445 -28.56 -12.14 27.85
N TYR A 446 -29.63 -12.63 27.23
CA TYR A 446 -29.81 -14.03 26.84
C TYR A 446 -30.91 -14.14 25.78
N ALA A 447 -31.02 -15.31 25.15
CA ALA A 447 -32.12 -15.62 24.25
C ALA A 447 -32.99 -16.75 24.82
N LEU A 448 -34.28 -16.76 24.46
CA LEU A 448 -35.16 -17.91 24.62
C LEU A 448 -35.45 -18.46 23.22
N VAL A 449 -35.21 -19.75 23.02
CA VAL A 449 -35.40 -20.42 21.73
C VAL A 449 -36.55 -21.41 21.85
N ASN A 450 -37.49 -21.36 20.92
CA ASN A 450 -38.66 -22.25 20.80
C ASN A 450 -39.55 -22.29 22.07
N GLY A 451 -39.70 -21.14 22.75
CA GLY A 451 -40.53 -21.02 23.96
C GLY A 451 -39.95 -21.70 25.20
N SER A 452 -38.69 -22.17 25.13
CA SER A 452 -37.98 -22.74 26.28
C SER A 452 -37.77 -21.69 27.38
N MET A 453 -37.88 -22.11 28.65
CA MET A 453 -37.55 -21.27 29.81
C MET A 453 -36.03 -21.24 30.10
N ALA A 454 -35.23 -22.02 29.38
CA ALA A 454 -33.78 -22.06 29.55
C ALA A 454 -33.12 -20.85 28.87
N GLN A 455 -32.30 -20.12 29.63
CA GLN A 455 -31.60 -18.93 29.14
C GLN A 455 -30.40 -19.33 28.27
N MET A 456 -30.47 -19.02 26.98
CA MET A 456 -29.41 -19.30 26.03
C MET A 456 -28.38 -18.17 25.99
N GLY A 457 -27.10 -18.54 26.07
CA GLY A 457 -25.99 -17.60 26.01
C GLY A 457 -25.72 -17.07 24.59
N PRO A 458 -24.83 -16.08 24.46
CA PRO A 458 -24.56 -15.40 23.17
C PRO A 458 -23.95 -16.32 22.10
N TYR A 459 -23.36 -17.45 22.48
CA TYR A 459 -22.75 -18.44 21.57
C TYR A 459 -23.75 -19.43 20.96
N THR A 460 -24.99 -19.44 21.44
CA THR A 460 -25.99 -20.43 20.99
C THR A 460 -26.28 -20.24 19.51
N ARG A 461 -26.18 -21.33 18.75
CA ARG A 461 -26.44 -21.35 17.30
C ARG A 461 -27.94 -21.38 17.02
N VAL A 462 -28.31 -20.68 15.96
CA VAL A 462 -29.67 -20.61 15.45
C VAL A 462 -29.87 -21.63 14.34
N ASN A 463 -30.96 -22.39 14.41
CA ASN A 463 -31.35 -23.37 13.41
C ASN A 463 -32.57 -22.89 12.59
N ASP A 464 -32.80 -23.55 11.46
CA ASP A 464 -33.93 -23.23 10.59
C ASP A 464 -35.28 -23.48 11.30
N ASN A 465 -36.20 -22.54 11.13
CA ASN A 465 -37.52 -22.44 11.76
C ASN A 465 -37.53 -22.24 13.28
N ASP A 466 -36.40 -21.88 13.90
CA ASP A 466 -36.37 -21.50 15.32
C ASP A 466 -37.19 -20.22 15.58
N THR A 467 -37.94 -20.21 16.69
CA THR A 467 -38.57 -19.01 17.23
C THR A 467 -37.68 -18.42 18.33
N ILE A 468 -37.18 -17.20 18.14
CA ILE A 468 -36.20 -16.57 19.02
C ILE A 468 -36.82 -15.33 19.68
N GLU A 469 -36.71 -15.29 21.00
CA GLU A 469 -36.94 -14.09 21.81
C GLU A 469 -35.60 -13.60 22.38
N ILE A 470 -35.15 -12.42 21.95
CA ILE A 470 -33.96 -11.78 22.50
C ILE A 470 -34.33 -10.97 23.73
N VAL A 471 -33.72 -11.29 24.87
CA VAL A 471 -33.87 -10.52 26.10
C VAL A 471 -32.63 -9.65 26.27
N TYR A 472 -32.84 -8.33 26.30
CA TYR A 472 -31.79 -7.33 26.49
C TYR A 472 -32.07 -6.49 27.74
N LYS A 473 -31.01 -6.07 28.43
CA LYS A 473 -31.07 -5.30 29.68
C LYS A 473 -30.16 -4.09 29.57
N LYS A 474 -30.66 -2.89 29.88
CA LYS A 474 -29.93 -1.63 29.68
C LYS A 474 -28.63 -1.55 30.48
N GLU A 475 -28.51 -2.33 31.55
CA GLU A 475 -27.32 -2.40 32.42
C GLU A 475 -26.21 -3.26 31.80
N VAL A 476 -26.56 -4.16 30.87
CA VAL A 476 -25.58 -5.02 30.20
C VAL A 476 -24.71 -4.17 29.28
N ARG A 477 -23.42 -4.47 29.27
CA ARG A 477 -22.42 -3.88 28.38
C ARG A 477 -21.80 -4.98 27.55
N PRO A 478 -21.48 -4.73 26.27
CA PRO A 478 -20.81 -5.72 25.44
C PRO A 478 -19.47 -6.14 26.04
N SER A 479 -19.19 -7.44 26.04
CA SER A 479 -17.89 -7.99 26.39
C SER A 479 -17.04 -8.22 25.14
N ILE A 480 -15.72 -8.09 25.26
CA ILE A 480 -14.80 -8.36 24.15
C ILE A 480 -14.85 -9.83 23.71
N GLU A 481 -15.25 -10.74 24.60
CA GLU A 481 -15.41 -12.17 24.28
C GLU A 481 -16.51 -12.43 23.25
N TRP A 482 -17.45 -11.48 23.07
CA TRP A 482 -18.56 -11.63 22.13
C TRP A 482 -18.11 -11.73 20.66
N PHE A 483 -16.92 -11.21 20.33
CA PHE A 483 -16.32 -11.42 19.01
C PHE A 483 -16.12 -12.89 18.65
N ARG A 484 -15.97 -13.77 19.65
CA ARG A 484 -15.81 -15.23 19.44
C ARG A 484 -17.13 -15.91 19.08
N TYR A 485 -18.26 -15.26 19.35
CA TYR A 485 -19.60 -15.83 19.17
C TYR A 485 -20.25 -15.33 17.88
N LEU A 486 -19.93 -14.09 17.48
CA LEU A 486 -20.38 -13.47 16.24
C LEU A 486 -19.77 -14.16 15.01
N THR A 487 -20.61 -14.43 14.03
CA THR A 487 -20.23 -15.04 12.76
C THR A 487 -20.49 -14.13 11.57
N THR A 488 -21.53 -13.31 11.64
CA THR A 488 -21.91 -12.40 10.57
C THR A 488 -21.04 -11.14 10.58
N SER A 489 -20.56 -10.72 9.40
CA SER A 489 -19.70 -9.53 9.26
C SER A 489 -20.40 -8.26 9.77
N LYS A 490 -21.70 -8.11 9.51
CA LYS A 490 -22.50 -6.95 9.95
C LYS A 490 -22.59 -6.82 11.47
N ALA A 491 -22.66 -7.92 12.21
CA ALA A 491 -22.70 -7.88 13.67
C ALA A 491 -21.31 -7.58 14.26
N LYS A 492 -20.25 -8.15 13.67
CA LYS A 492 -18.85 -7.86 14.04
C LYS A 492 -18.55 -6.36 13.90
N ASP A 493 -18.90 -5.74 12.77
CA ASP A 493 -18.65 -4.31 12.51
C ASP A 493 -19.36 -3.39 13.52
N LYS A 494 -20.61 -3.70 13.87
CA LYS A 494 -21.38 -2.94 14.87
C LYS A 494 -20.75 -3.01 16.26
N LEU A 495 -20.22 -4.17 16.65
CA LEU A 495 -19.54 -4.35 17.93
C LEU A 495 -18.17 -3.65 17.96
N VAL A 496 -17.40 -3.69 16.86
CA VAL A 496 -16.14 -2.93 16.71
C VAL A 496 -16.38 -1.44 16.91
N ARG A 497 -17.38 -0.88 16.22
CA ARG A 497 -17.71 0.55 16.31
C ARG A 497 -18.06 0.97 17.74
N TYR A 498 -18.77 0.14 18.50
CA TYR A 498 -19.07 0.41 19.90
C TYR A 498 -17.81 0.55 20.76
N PHE A 499 -16.85 -0.37 20.63
CA PHE A 499 -15.62 -0.32 21.43
C PHE A 499 -14.67 0.81 21.04
N GLN A 500 -14.69 1.22 19.77
CA GLN A 500 -13.96 2.40 19.28
C GLN A 500 -14.52 3.70 19.86
N ILE A 501 -15.85 3.88 19.83
CA ILE A 501 -16.50 5.11 20.35
C ILE A 501 -16.32 5.25 21.87
N ASN A 502 -16.29 4.15 22.62
CA ASN A 502 -16.17 4.18 24.08
C ASN A 502 -14.71 4.15 24.59
N HIS A 503 -13.71 4.30 23.72
CA HIS A 503 -12.27 4.28 24.04
C HIS A 503 -11.78 3.02 24.79
N LEU A 504 -12.56 1.94 24.77
CA LEU A 504 -12.26 0.66 25.43
C LEU A 504 -11.29 -0.19 24.61
N ILE A 505 -11.12 0.16 23.33
CA ILE A 505 -9.97 -0.21 22.50
C ILE A 505 -9.26 1.10 22.19
N LYS A 506 -8.04 1.30 22.72
CA LYS A 506 -7.26 2.51 22.44
C LYS A 506 -6.86 2.53 20.97
N GLY A 507 -7.50 3.38 20.17
CA GLY A 507 -6.86 3.97 19.01
C GLY A 507 -5.71 4.85 19.51
N GLU A 508 -4.51 4.67 18.98
CA GLU A 508 -3.32 5.45 19.34
C GLU A 508 -3.52 6.92 18.89
N GLU A 509 -4.03 7.78 19.79
CA GLU A 509 -3.86 9.22 19.70
C GLU A 509 -2.49 9.63 20.24
N GLN A 510 -1.72 10.26 19.35
CA GLN A 510 -0.76 11.35 19.54
C GLN A 510 0.13 11.36 20.80
N TYR A 511 1.43 11.16 20.59
CA TYR A 511 2.49 11.97 21.21
C TYR A 511 3.62 12.19 20.21
#